data_AF-A0AAC9WES3-F1
#
_entry.id   AF-A0AAC9WES3-F1
#
_cell.length_a   1.000
_cell.length_b   1.000
_cell.length_c   1.000
_cell.angle_alpha   90.00
_cell.angle_beta   90.00
_cell.angle_gamma   90.00
#
_symmetry.space_group_name_H-M   'P 1'
#
loop_
_entity.id
_entity.type
_entity.pdbx_description
1 polymer ?
#
loop_
_entity_poly.entity_id
_entity_poly.type
_entity_poly.pdbx_seq_one_letter_code
_entity_poly.pdbx_strand_id
1 'polypeptide(L)'
;MKKYTKAILVILLIGSIGINLIYYRDLRNANEKIKQANTVIASNVESNIRQSIMYIQELIEEQSPEALQSLETSVVTLAFVFNHWVDLNQSSENPNERMQRGLSAVETLRNTISHHLSNQYKTNEHQLMVYDIEMLESMKEQLKRLSLAYHNIEDHLAESKNSGPNDGGLIQIANNIEEISRLYRHSQLPNKHPKYISYEEAVTLAESTIPFLKDVLLKQENQQVVIRDGIHYYQLSYYDDDDEAYLIGIDAINGNVRNYEAKQNISQEKNLSTKDALNIAKNFLNRLYKGEMKEEVFYMESSDKKDAVYSFRFTPIRDEVQITSDAYVINIAANSGKILKCTNDFTDTKLGDYKQAITEEEVQETYRESFGDMEYNGLAIIRSFYTRYQPKLTYSYRTIQNQQQVMMFIDVTTGMPVYEMYYIYQPIF
;
A
#
# COMPACT_ATOMS: atom_id res chain seq x y z
N MET A 1 34.44 67.78 15.44
CA MET A 1 33.79 66.91 14.44
C MET A 1 33.00 67.78 13.48
N LYS A 2 33.48 67.89 12.23
CA LYS A 2 33.20 69.00 11.31
C LYS A 2 31.89 68.74 10.53
N LYS A 3 31.12 69.81 10.26
CA LYS A 3 29.77 69.83 9.65
C LYS A 3 29.50 68.79 8.53
N TYR A 4 30.52 68.44 7.74
CA TYR A 4 30.45 67.45 6.67
C TYR A 4 30.11 66.02 7.13
N THR A 5 30.57 65.58 8.30
CA THR A 5 30.25 64.25 8.83
C THR A 5 28.77 64.14 9.20
N LYS A 6 28.19 65.22 9.74
CA LYS A 6 26.75 65.30 10.03
C LYS A 6 25.91 65.31 8.74
N ALA A 7 26.37 66.02 7.71
CA ALA A 7 25.67 66.05 6.42
C ALA A 7 25.67 64.68 5.72
N ILE A 8 26.79 63.96 5.73
CA ILE A 8 26.89 62.60 5.17
C ILE A 8 25.98 61.63 5.94
N LEU A 9 25.96 61.70 7.27
CA LEU A 9 25.07 60.88 8.10
C LEU A 9 23.59 61.15 7.80
N VAL A 10 23.20 62.41 7.59
CA VAL A 10 21.82 62.78 7.23
C VAL A 10 21.45 62.26 5.84
N ILE A 11 22.35 62.34 4.85
CA ILE A 11 22.13 61.79 3.51
C ILE A 11 21.99 60.26 3.56
N LEU A 12 22.83 59.56 4.32
CA LEU A 12 22.72 58.11 4.53
C LEU A 12 21.42 57.73 5.23
N LEU A 13 20.99 58.52 6.23
CA LEU A 13 19.72 58.30 6.92
C LEU A 13 18.52 58.48 5.97
N ILE A 14 18.51 59.55 5.17
CA ILE A 14 17.47 59.80 4.17
C ILE A 14 17.47 58.71 3.10
N GLY A 15 18.65 58.29 2.63
CA GLY A 15 18.79 57.17 1.69
C GLY A 15 18.27 55.85 2.26
N SER A 16 18.61 55.54 3.51
CA SER A 16 18.13 54.34 4.22
C SER A 16 16.62 54.36 4.43
N ILE A 17 16.05 55.50 4.84
CA ILE A 17 14.60 55.67 4.97
C ILE A 17 13.92 55.53 3.61
N GLY A 18 14.47 56.12 2.55
CA GLY A 18 13.94 56.03 1.19
C GLY A 18 13.93 54.59 0.67
N ILE A 19 15.02 53.86 0.85
CA ILE A 19 15.12 52.44 0.47
C ILE A 19 14.15 51.59 1.30
N ASN A 20 14.04 51.82 2.61
CA ASN A 20 13.09 51.11 3.47
C ASN A 20 11.63 51.39 3.08
N LEU A 21 11.30 52.61 2.65
CA LEU A 21 9.96 52.95 2.15
C LEU A 21 9.64 52.23 0.82
N ILE A 22 10.63 52.08 -0.07
CA ILE A 22 10.48 51.30 -1.31
C ILE A 22 10.24 49.83 -0.95
N TYR A 23 11.08 49.24 -0.09
CA TYR A 23 10.88 47.86 0.36
C TYR A 23 9.54 47.66 1.06
N TYR A 24 9.10 48.61 1.89
CA TYR A 24 7.79 48.55 2.53
C TYR A 24 6.64 48.57 1.52
N ARG A 25 6.73 49.41 0.48
CA ARG A 25 5.74 49.48 -0.59
C ARG A 25 5.72 48.18 -1.40
N ASP A 26 6.88 47.65 -1.77
CA ASP A 26 7.00 46.41 -2.54
C ASP A 26 6.48 45.22 -1.74
N LEU A 27 6.79 45.16 -0.44
CA LEU A 27 6.28 44.14 0.47
C LEU A 27 4.76 44.24 0.65
N ARG A 28 4.21 45.45 0.74
CA ARG A 28 2.76 45.65 0.79
C ARG A 28 2.08 45.21 -0.51
N ASN A 29 2.62 45.60 -1.67
CA ASN A 29 2.08 45.18 -2.97
C ASN A 29 2.16 43.65 -3.16
N ALA A 30 3.26 43.03 -2.73
CA ALA A 30 3.41 41.58 -2.75
C ALA A 30 2.38 40.90 -1.83
N ASN A 31 2.18 41.41 -0.60
CA ASN A 31 1.17 40.89 0.32
C ASN A 31 -0.26 41.04 -0.21
N GLU A 32 -0.60 42.15 -0.86
CA GLU A 32 -1.91 42.34 -1.50
C GLU A 32 -2.13 41.34 -2.64
N LYS A 33 -1.12 41.10 -3.48
CA LYS A 33 -1.18 40.07 -4.54
C LYS A 33 -1.28 38.65 -4.00
N ILE A 34 -0.52 38.33 -2.95
CA ILE A 34 -0.59 37.03 -2.27
C ILE A 34 -1.98 36.81 -1.68
N LYS A 35 -2.57 37.84 -1.04
CA LYS A 35 -3.93 37.75 -0.49
C LYS A 35 -4.97 37.48 -1.59
N GLN A 36 -4.88 38.19 -2.72
CA GLN A 36 -5.77 37.95 -3.87
C GLN A 36 -5.58 36.55 -4.45
N ALA A 37 -4.33 36.10 -4.64
CA ALA A 37 -4.03 34.76 -5.13
C ALA A 37 -4.57 33.68 -4.18
N ASN A 38 -4.42 33.87 -2.87
CA ASN A 38 -4.92 32.96 -1.86
C ASN A 38 -6.45 32.86 -1.91
N THR A 39 -7.18 33.98 -2.05
CA THR A 39 -8.65 33.95 -2.20
C THR A 39 -9.09 33.18 -3.45
N VAL A 40 -8.42 33.39 -4.59
CA VAL A 40 -8.74 32.67 -5.84
C VAL A 40 -8.46 31.18 -5.70
N ILE A 41 -7.30 30.81 -5.15
CA ILE A 41 -6.90 29.41 -4.96
C ILE A 41 -7.79 28.71 -3.95
N ALA A 42 -8.12 29.36 -2.84
CA ALA A 42 -9.02 28.82 -1.82
C ALA A 42 -10.43 28.58 -2.39
N SER A 43 -11.00 29.55 -3.13
CA SER A 43 -12.28 29.38 -3.83
C SER A 43 -12.26 28.24 -4.84
N ASN A 44 -11.14 28.06 -5.56
CA ASN A 44 -10.96 26.94 -6.47
C ASN A 44 -10.90 25.59 -5.72
N VAL A 45 -10.28 25.52 -4.53
CA VAL A 45 -10.30 24.32 -3.68
C VAL A 45 -11.73 23.95 -3.33
N GLU A 46 -12.53 24.89 -2.83
CA GLU A 46 -13.93 24.66 -2.48
C GLU A 46 -14.75 24.18 -3.69
N SER A 47 -14.61 24.85 -4.84
CA SER A 47 -15.31 24.48 -6.07
C SER A 47 -14.96 23.06 -6.50
N ASN A 48 -13.68 22.66 -6.41
CA ASN A 48 -13.25 21.32 -6.78
C ASN A 48 -13.72 20.26 -5.78
N ILE A 49 -13.80 20.57 -4.48
CA ILE A 49 -14.43 19.68 -3.48
C ILE A 49 -15.89 19.41 -3.87
N ARG A 50 -16.66 20.47 -4.17
CA ARG A 50 -18.07 20.34 -4.58
C ARG A 50 -18.23 19.56 -5.89
N GLN A 51 -17.38 19.80 -6.88
CA GLN A 51 -17.37 19.05 -8.13
C GLN A 51 -17.07 17.57 -7.90
N SER A 52 -16.06 17.24 -7.08
CA SER A 52 -15.74 15.85 -6.75
C SER A 52 -16.91 15.15 -6.05
N ILE A 53 -17.61 15.83 -5.13
CA ILE A 53 -18.83 15.29 -4.50
C ILE A 53 -19.93 14.99 -5.54
N MET A 54 -20.14 15.91 -6.48
CA MET A 54 -21.13 15.76 -7.55
C MET A 54 -20.79 14.58 -8.46
N TYR A 55 -19.54 14.49 -8.93
CA TYR A 55 -19.11 13.41 -9.82
C TYR A 55 -19.05 12.04 -9.13
N ILE A 56 -18.82 11.98 -7.81
CA ILE A 56 -19.03 10.74 -7.06
C ILE A 56 -20.50 10.31 -7.15
N GLN A 57 -21.44 11.23 -6.94
CA GLN A 57 -22.87 10.91 -6.99
C GLN A 57 -23.28 10.47 -8.41
N GLU A 58 -22.84 11.20 -9.43
CA GLU A 58 -23.08 10.87 -10.84
C GLU A 58 -22.55 9.48 -11.20
N LEU A 59 -21.33 9.15 -10.79
CA LEU A 59 -20.76 7.81 -11.02
C LEU A 59 -21.58 6.70 -10.33
N ILE A 60 -22.05 6.92 -9.10
CA ILE A 60 -22.89 5.93 -8.40
C ILE A 60 -24.23 5.73 -9.13
N GLU A 61 -24.84 6.81 -9.63
CA GLU A 61 -26.16 6.79 -10.27
C GLU A 61 -26.11 6.23 -11.70
N GLU A 62 -25.16 6.70 -12.51
CA GLU A 62 -25.09 6.38 -13.93
C GLU A 62 -24.23 5.15 -14.21
N GLN A 63 -23.24 4.87 -13.35
CA GLN A 63 -22.24 3.81 -13.53
C GLN A 63 -21.60 3.81 -14.92
N SER A 64 -21.38 4.99 -15.48
CA SER A 64 -20.86 5.18 -16.84
C SER A 64 -19.35 5.44 -16.85
N PRO A 65 -18.62 5.03 -17.91
CA PRO A 65 -17.21 5.38 -18.08
C PRO A 65 -16.96 6.89 -18.09
N GLU A 66 -17.90 7.67 -18.62
CA GLU A 66 -17.84 9.13 -18.69
C GLU A 66 -17.93 9.77 -17.30
N ALA A 67 -18.80 9.25 -16.43
CA ALA A 67 -18.90 9.71 -15.04
C ALA A 67 -17.61 9.38 -14.25
N LEU A 68 -17.01 8.21 -14.48
CA LEU A 68 -15.72 7.85 -13.89
C LEU A 68 -14.61 8.81 -14.34
N GLN A 69 -14.52 9.08 -15.64
CA GLN A 69 -13.53 10.00 -16.20
C GLN A 69 -13.68 11.43 -15.64
N SER A 70 -14.93 11.88 -15.47
CA SER A 70 -15.23 13.18 -14.87
C SER A 70 -14.79 13.25 -13.41
N LEU A 71 -15.07 12.19 -12.63
CA LEU A 71 -14.60 12.06 -11.26
C LEU A 71 -13.06 12.07 -11.18
N GLU A 72 -12.39 11.26 -12.00
CA GLU A 72 -10.91 11.19 -12.06
C GLU A 72 -10.31 12.57 -12.32
N THR A 73 -10.86 13.30 -13.29
CA THR A 73 -10.38 14.65 -13.65
C THR A 73 -10.57 15.64 -12.50
N SER A 74 -11.72 15.57 -11.82
CA SER A 74 -12.04 16.44 -10.69
C SER A 74 -11.12 16.21 -9.50
N VAL A 75 -10.85 14.96 -9.12
CA VAL A 75 -9.95 14.67 -7.97
C VAL A 75 -8.49 15.00 -8.27
N VAL A 76 -8.04 14.85 -9.53
CA VAL A 76 -6.70 15.31 -9.97
C VAL A 76 -6.60 16.82 -9.84
N THR A 77 -7.61 17.54 -10.32
CA THR A 77 -7.65 19.00 -10.23
C THR A 77 -7.68 19.44 -8.78
N LEU A 78 -8.52 18.83 -7.93
CA LEU A 78 -8.58 19.09 -6.49
C LEU A 78 -7.21 18.96 -5.83
N ALA A 79 -6.49 17.86 -6.06
CA ALA A 79 -5.14 17.65 -5.50
C ALA A 79 -4.17 18.76 -5.93
N PHE A 80 -4.20 19.17 -7.19
CA PHE A 80 -3.38 20.25 -7.71
C PHE A 80 -3.70 21.60 -7.06
N VAL A 81 -4.97 21.98 -6.96
CA VAL A 81 -5.34 23.26 -6.36
C VAL A 81 -5.08 23.27 -4.85
N PHE A 82 -5.30 22.14 -4.17
CA PHE A 82 -5.03 22.00 -2.75
C PHE A 82 -3.53 22.14 -2.46
N ASN A 83 -2.67 21.58 -3.32
CA ASN A 83 -1.22 21.75 -3.22
C ASN A 83 -0.83 23.24 -3.28
N HIS A 84 -1.31 23.97 -4.29
CA HIS A 84 -1.08 25.42 -4.37
C HIS A 84 -1.58 26.18 -3.15
N TRP A 85 -2.69 25.73 -2.54
CA TRP A 85 -3.19 26.33 -1.31
C TRP A 85 -2.25 26.07 -0.13
N VAL A 86 -1.69 24.87 0.00
CA VAL A 86 -0.66 24.56 1.01
C VAL A 86 0.57 25.45 0.81
N ASP A 87 1.07 25.56 -0.43
CA ASP A 87 2.26 26.34 -0.77
C ASP A 87 2.12 27.82 -0.43
N LEU A 88 0.95 28.41 -0.65
CA LEU A 88 0.68 29.81 -0.27
C LEU A 88 0.62 30.04 1.25
N ASN A 89 0.38 28.99 2.03
CA ASN A 89 0.13 29.07 3.47
C ASN A 89 1.21 28.34 4.30
N GLN A 90 2.37 28.05 3.70
CA GLN A 90 3.54 27.49 4.38
C GLN A 90 4.83 28.24 4.02
N SER A 91 5.88 28.03 4.80
CA SER A 91 7.24 28.47 4.49
C SER A 91 8.24 27.42 4.95
N SER A 92 9.46 27.44 4.44
CA SER A 92 10.53 26.54 4.89
C SER A 92 10.85 26.69 6.38
N GLU A 93 10.69 27.90 6.93
CA GLU A 93 10.93 28.19 8.36
C GLU A 93 9.72 27.84 9.25
N ASN A 94 8.51 27.83 8.69
CA ASN A 94 7.27 27.51 9.39
C ASN A 94 6.39 26.62 8.49
N PRO A 95 6.60 25.29 8.51
CA PRO A 95 5.79 24.35 7.74
C PRO A 95 4.38 24.26 8.33
N ASN A 96 3.38 24.07 7.46
CA ASN A 96 2.00 23.86 7.88
C ASN A 96 1.64 22.37 7.84
N GLU A 97 2.05 21.63 8.85
CA GLU A 97 1.86 20.16 8.93
C GLU A 97 0.40 19.74 8.79
N ARG A 98 -0.55 20.56 9.27
CA ARG A 98 -1.98 20.29 9.18
C ARG A 98 -2.45 20.31 7.73
N MET A 99 -2.09 21.36 6.98
CA MET A 99 -2.41 21.46 5.55
C MET A 99 -1.68 20.40 4.73
N GLN A 100 -0.45 20.05 5.09
CA GLN A 100 0.28 18.95 4.46
C GLN A 100 -0.41 17.59 4.65
N ARG A 101 -0.93 17.29 5.85
CA ARG A 101 -1.75 16.09 6.07
C ARG A 101 -3.06 16.13 5.27
N GLY A 102 -3.71 17.28 5.18
CA GLY A 102 -4.87 17.48 4.32
C GLY A 102 -4.56 17.18 2.84
N LEU A 103 -3.42 17.67 2.35
CA LEU A 103 -2.94 17.39 0.99
C LEU A 103 -2.67 15.90 0.78
N SER A 104 -1.95 15.24 1.70
CA SER A 104 -1.70 13.79 1.66
C SER A 104 -3.00 12.99 1.51
N ALA A 105 -4.03 13.37 2.25
CA ALA A 105 -5.34 12.73 2.16
C ALA A 105 -6.02 12.94 0.79
N VAL A 106 -5.99 14.17 0.25
CA VAL A 106 -6.53 14.47 -1.08
C VAL A 106 -5.77 13.71 -2.17
N GLU A 107 -4.45 13.60 -2.07
CA GLU A 107 -3.63 12.79 -2.99
C GLU A 107 -3.94 11.29 -2.85
N THR A 108 -4.20 10.82 -1.63
CA THR A 108 -4.62 9.44 -1.37
C THR A 108 -5.98 9.16 -2.02
N LEU A 109 -6.96 10.07 -1.88
CA LEU A 109 -8.24 9.99 -2.57
C LEU A 109 -8.04 9.92 -4.08
N ARG A 110 -7.26 10.85 -4.67
CA ARG A 110 -6.92 10.84 -6.09
C ARG A 110 -6.36 9.49 -6.53
N ASN A 111 -5.38 8.96 -5.81
CA ASN A 111 -4.74 7.68 -6.15
C ASN A 111 -5.70 6.49 -6.01
N THR A 112 -6.61 6.51 -5.03
CA THR A 112 -7.64 5.48 -4.87
C THR A 112 -8.64 5.51 -6.02
N ILE A 113 -9.11 6.69 -6.42
CA ILE A 113 -10.05 6.82 -7.55
C ILE A 113 -9.37 6.49 -8.89
N SER A 114 -8.32 7.22 -9.25
CA SER A 114 -7.71 7.17 -10.59
C SER A 114 -6.97 5.86 -10.90
N HIS A 115 -6.53 5.12 -9.88
CA HIS A 115 -5.82 3.86 -10.11
C HIS A 115 -6.61 2.66 -9.63
N HIS A 116 -7.15 2.69 -8.41
CA HIS A 116 -7.68 1.49 -7.79
C HIS A 116 -9.12 1.24 -8.22
N LEU A 117 -10.00 2.24 -8.08
CA LEU A 117 -11.37 2.15 -8.56
C LEU A 117 -11.41 1.98 -10.09
N SER A 118 -10.64 2.77 -10.84
CA SER A 118 -10.58 2.70 -12.30
C SER A 118 -10.21 1.30 -12.82
N ASN A 119 -9.19 0.67 -12.23
CA ASN A 119 -8.79 -0.69 -12.60
C ASN A 119 -9.87 -1.71 -12.22
N GLN A 120 -10.46 -1.59 -11.04
CA GLN A 120 -11.53 -2.50 -10.60
C GLN A 120 -12.77 -2.39 -11.47
N TYR A 121 -13.16 -1.18 -11.85
CA TYR A 121 -14.26 -0.92 -12.76
C TYR A 121 -14.03 -1.57 -14.13
N LYS A 122 -12.82 -1.45 -14.69
CA LYS A 122 -12.43 -2.12 -15.95
C LYS A 122 -12.45 -3.65 -15.82
N THR A 123 -11.90 -4.19 -14.74
CA THR A 123 -11.88 -5.65 -14.49
C THR A 123 -13.28 -6.22 -14.29
N ASN A 124 -14.22 -5.42 -13.77
CA ASN A 124 -15.61 -5.83 -13.54
C ASN A 124 -16.55 -5.35 -14.66
N GLU A 125 -16.07 -5.37 -15.92
CA GLU A 125 -16.89 -5.08 -17.11
C GLU A 125 -17.61 -3.71 -17.07
N HIS A 126 -16.94 -2.70 -16.53
CA HIS A 126 -17.50 -1.34 -16.37
C HIS A 126 -18.73 -1.29 -15.45
N GLN A 127 -18.72 -2.09 -14.39
CA GLN A 127 -19.74 -2.05 -13.34
C GLN A 127 -19.12 -1.76 -11.97
N LEU A 128 -19.83 -0.99 -11.15
CA LEU A 128 -19.46 -0.77 -9.76
C LEU A 128 -19.97 -1.93 -8.91
N MET A 129 -19.07 -2.50 -8.10
CA MET A 129 -19.46 -3.46 -7.07
C MET A 129 -20.00 -2.74 -5.83
N VAL A 130 -20.70 -3.47 -4.96
CA VAL A 130 -21.22 -2.94 -3.68
C VAL A 130 -20.13 -2.24 -2.86
N TYR A 131 -18.92 -2.83 -2.82
CA TYR A 131 -17.79 -2.25 -2.10
C TYR A 131 -17.26 -0.95 -2.72
N ASP A 132 -17.41 -0.77 -4.04
CA ASP A 132 -17.05 0.47 -4.72
C ASP A 132 -18.00 1.60 -4.33
N ILE A 133 -19.30 1.29 -4.31
CA ILE A 133 -20.35 2.22 -3.89
C ILE A 133 -20.17 2.61 -2.43
N GLU A 134 -19.99 1.65 -1.52
CA GLU A 134 -19.75 1.91 -0.08
C GLU A 134 -18.52 2.83 0.14
N MET A 135 -17.43 2.60 -0.62
CA MET A 135 -16.22 3.41 -0.55
C MET A 135 -16.49 4.84 -1.06
N LEU A 136 -17.13 4.96 -2.23
CA LEU A 136 -17.47 6.24 -2.84
C LEU A 136 -18.38 7.08 -1.94
N GLU A 137 -19.41 6.47 -1.33
CA GLU A 137 -20.28 7.15 -0.38
C GLU A 137 -19.53 7.64 0.86
N SER A 138 -18.59 6.84 1.37
CA SER A 138 -17.75 7.20 2.51
C SER A 138 -16.80 8.37 2.16
N MET A 139 -16.20 8.35 0.96
CA MET A 139 -15.35 9.43 0.47
C MET A 139 -16.14 10.72 0.24
N LYS A 140 -17.35 10.62 -0.32
CA LYS A 140 -18.27 11.75 -0.49
C LYS A 140 -18.58 12.42 0.84
N GLU A 141 -18.80 11.64 1.90
CA GLU A 141 -19.02 12.17 3.24
C GLU A 141 -17.77 12.87 3.80
N GLN A 142 -16.58 12.31 3.60
CA GLN A 142 -15.35 13.00 4.01
C GLN A 142 -15.10 14.30 3.23
N LEU A 143 -15.42 14.34 1.94
CA LEU A 143 -15.33 15.58 1.14
C LEU A 143 -16.33 16.64 1.60
N LYS A 144 -17.55 16.26 2.00
CA LYS A 144 -18.51 17.20 2.62
C LYS A 144 -17.94 17.80 3.90
N ARG A 145 -17.31 16.97 4.75
CA ARG A 145 -16.63 17.43 5.97
C ARG A 145 -15.43 18.31 5.66
N LEU A 146 -14.66 17.98 4.62
CA LEU A 146 -13.54 18.79 4.15
C LEU A 146 -14.01 20.17 3.69
N SER A 147 -15.13 20.24 2.97
CA SER A 147 -15.75 21.52 2.58
C SER A 147 -16.10 22.38 3.79
N LEU A 148 -16.61 21.78 4.87
CA LEU A 148 -16.93 22.50 6.11
C LEU A 148 -15.66 22.95 6.87
N ALA A 149 -14.67 22.06 6.97
CA ALA A 149 -13.38 22.37 7.60
C ALA A 149 -12.64 23.49 6.84
N TYR A 150 -12.72 23.49 5.52
CA TYR A 150 -12.19 24.54 4.65
C TYR A 150 -12.74 25.93 5.04
N HIS A 151 -14.07 26.09 5.16
CA HIS A 151 -14.68 27.36 5.53
C HIS A 151 -14.20 27.86 6.91
N ASN A 152 -14.06 26.95 7.88
CA ASN A 152 -13.53 27.30 9.19
C ASN A 152 -12.07 27.76 9.15
N ILE A 153 -11.24 27.15 8.28
CA ILE A 153 -9.84 27.51 8.11
C ILE A 153 -9.72 28.86 7.39
N GLU A 154 -10.51 29.07 6.33
CA GLU A 154 -10.51 30.33 5.57
C GLU A 154 -10.82 31.55 6.45
N ASP A 155 -11.86 31.44 7.29
CA ASP A 155 -12.30 32.52 8.18
C ASP A 155 -11.24 32.91 9.24
N HIS A 156 -10.31 32.01 9.56
CA HIS A 156 -9.31 32.21 10.64
C HIS A 156 -7.85 32.26 10.15
N LEU A 157 -7.60 32.26 8.83
CA LEU A 157 -6.24 32.27 8.24
C LEU A 157 -5.39 33.49 8.65
N ALA A 158 -6.01 34.62 8.97
CA ALA A 158 -5.30 35.82 9.45
C ALA A 158 -4.87 35.73 10.93
N GLU A 159 -5.56 34.92 11.72
CA GLU A 159 -5.32 34.72 13.16
C GLU A 159 -4.50 33.45 13.45
N SER A 160 -4.39 32.54 12.46
CA SER A 160 -3.78 31.21 12.61
C SER A 160 -2.25 31.17 12.72
N LYS A 161 -1.56 32.30 12.57
CA LYS A 161 -0.12 32.37 12.90
C LYS A 161 0.16 32.14 14.39
N ASN A 162 -0.85 32.23 15.27
CA ASN A 162 -0.71 32.01 16.71
C ASN A 162 -1.96 31.42 17.41
N SER A 163 -2.92 30.83 16.68
CA SER A 163 -4.10 30.21 17.33
C SER A 163 -3.81 28.75 17.71
N GLY A 164 -4.33 28.34 18.88
CA GLY A 164 -4.04 27.06 19.54
C GLY A 164 -4.49 25.78 18.81
N PRO A 165 -4.80 24.68 19.53
CA PRO A 165 -4.83 23.32 18.96
C PRO A 165 -6.03 22.99 18.06
N ASN A 166 -6.91 23.95 17.74
CA ASN A 166 -8.12 23.68 16.98
C ASN A 166 -7.79 23.60 15.47
N ASP A 167 -7.76 22.38 14.91
CA ASP A 167 -7.39 22.08 13.53
C ASP A 167 -8.60 22.09 12.56
N GLY A 168 -9.78 22.49 13.04
CA GLY A 168 -11.02 22.44 12.28
C GLY A 168 -11.45 21.03 11.89
N GLY A 169 -10.84 19.98 12.45
CA GLY A 169 -11.05 18.57 12.11
C GLY A 169 -10.27 18.08 10.89
N LEU A 170 -9.37 18.88 10.31
CA LEU A 170 -8.65 18.51 9.09
C LEU A 170 -7.80 17.25 9.26
N ILE A 171 -7.14 17.06 10.41
CA ILE A 171 -6.35 15.85 10.68
C ILE A 171 -7.26 14.63 10.77
N GLN A 172 -8.42 14.77 11.42
CA GLN A 172 -9.37 13.67 11.51
C GLN A 172 -9.93 13.27 10.15
N ILE A 173 -10.27 14.25 9.30
CA ILE A 173 -10.73 14.01 7.92
C ILE A 173 -9.62 13.32 7.11
N ALA A 174 -8.38 13.80 7.25
CA ALA A 174 -7.24 13.21 6.57
C ALA A 174 -7.05 11.73 6.95
N ASN A 175 -7.03 11.44 8.25
CA ASN A 175 -6.92 10.07 8.76
C ASN A 175 -8.08 9.18 8.27
N ASN A 176 -9.32 9.71 8.20
CA ASN A 176 -10.46 8.94 7.71
C ASN A 176 -10.35 8.61 6.22
N ILE A 177 -9.93 9.57 5.39
CA ILE A 177 -9.73 9.33 3.95
C ILE A 177 -8.62 8.29 3.75
N GLU A 178 -7.51 8.43 4.46
CA GLU A 178 -6.41 7.47 4.44
C GLU A 178 -6.88 6.08 4.88
N GLU A 179 -7.70 5.97 5.92
CA GLU A 179 -8.27 4.70 6.39
C GLU A 179 -9.20 4.05 5.36
N ILE A 180 -10.15 4.81 4.80
CA ILE A 180 -11.07 4.31 3.77
C ILE A 180 -10.26 3.80 2.58
N SER A 181 -9.31 4.60 2.10
CA SER A 181 -8.41 4.22 1.01
C SER A 181 -7.56 3.00 1.35
N ARG A 182 -7.09 2.86 2.58
CA ARG A 182 -6.30 1.70 3.03
C ARG A 182 -7.14 0.43 3.05
N LEU A 183 -8.33 0.48 3.65
CA LEU A 183 -9.25 -0.67 3.74
C LEU A 183 -9.76 -1.09 2.36
N TYR A 184 -10.15 -0.15 1.52
CA TYR A 184 -10.63 -0.45 0.17
C TYR A 184 -9.58 -1.16 -0.69
N ARG A 185 -8.31 -0.76 -0.52
CA ARG A 185 -7.19 -1.29 -1.33
C ARG A 185 -6.60 -2.58 -0.79
N HIS A 186 -6.45 -2.70 0.52
CA HIS A 186 -5.58 -3.71 1.13
C HIS A 186 -6.30 -4.62 2.12
N SER A 187 -7.59 -4.41 2.42
CA SER A 187 -8.35 -5.30 3.31
C SER A 187 -8.94 -6.47 2.53
N GLN A 188 -8.91 -7.66 3.13
CA GLN A 188 -9.72 -8.80 2.66
C GLN A 188 -11.23 -8.53 2.75
N LEU A 189 -11.64 -7.67 3.66
CA LEU A 189 -13.01 -7.16 3.79
C LEU A 189 -13.00 -5.68 3.41
N PRO A 190 -13.24 -5.32 2.14
CA PRO A 190 -13.21 -3.93 1.71
C PRO A 190 -14.07 -3.05 2.61
N ASN A 191 -13.56 -1.85 2.93
CA ASN A 191 -14.21 -0.83 3.75
C ASN A 191 -14.46 -1.23 5.23
N LYS A 192 -14.01 -2.40 5.69
CA LYS A 192 -14.29 -2.89 7.05
C LYS A 192 -13.05 -3.46 7.72
N HIS A 193 -12.90 -3.16 9.00
CA HIS A 193 -11.96 -3.89 9.85
C HIS A 193 -12.58 -5.23 10.25
N PRO A 194 -11.91 -6.37 10.00
CA PRO A 194 -12.30 -7.63 10.62
C PRO A 194 -12.09 -7.56 12.13
N LYS A 195 -12.67 -8.52 12.85
CA LYS A 195 -12.43 -8.67 14.28
C LYS A 195 -10.99 -9.13 14.49
N TYR A 196 -10.21 -8.32 15.19
CA TYR A 196 -8.82 -8.63 15.53
C TYR A 196 -8.70 -9.39 16.86
N ILE A 197 -7.72 -10.28 16.94
CA ILE A 197 -7.20 -10.80 18.22
C ILE A 197 -6.43 -9.71 18.96
N SER A 198 -6.19 -9.88 20.26
CA SER A 198 -5.37 -8.91 20.99
C SER A 198 -3.89 -9.04 20.62
N TYR A 199 -3.11 -7.97 20.86
CA TYR A 199 -1.66 -8.01 20.63
C TYR A 199 -0.98 -9.07 21.50
N GLU A 200 -1.41 -9.22 22.76
CA GLU A 200 -0.88 -10.22 23.70
C GLU A 200 -1.20 -11.65 23.27
N GLU A 201 -2.39 -11.86 22.69
CA GLU A 201 -2.78 -13.14 22.10
C GLU A 201 -1.89 -13.45 20.88
N ALA A 202 -1.63 -12.47 20.01
CA ALA A 202 -0.73 -12.61 18.87
C ALA A 202 0.71 -12.97 19.29
N VAL A 203 1.24 -12.33 20.34
CA VAL A 203 2.57 -12.66 20.91
C VAL A 203 2.60 -14.10 21.41
N THR A 204 1.59 -14.50 22.18
CA THR A 204 1.49 -15.87 22.71
C THR A 204 1.48 -16.91 21.60
N LEU A 205 0.73 -16.65 20.52
CA LEU A 205 0.65 -17.53 19.35
C LEU A 205 1.98 -17.60 18.60
N ALA A 206 2.68 -16.46 18.42
CA ALA A 206 4.00 -16.40 17.81
C ALA A 206 5.01 -17.29 18.56
N GLU A 207 5.13 -17.10 19.87
CA GLU A 207 6.06 -17.84 20.72
C GLU A 207 5.69 -19.32 20.87
N SER A 208 4.41 -19.68 20.72
CA SER A 208 3.99 -21.09 20.70
C SER A 208 4.38 -21.79 19.40
N THR A 209 4.27 -21.08 18.27
CA THR A 209 4.59 -21.59 16.93
C THR A 209 6.10 -21.64 16.68
N ILE A 210 6.83 -20.65 17.21
CA ILE A 210 8.28 -20.52 17.11
C ILE A 210 8.89 -20.41 18.53
N PRO A 211 9.11 -21.55 19.21
CA PRO A 211 9.44 -21.57 20.64
C PRO A 211 10.73 -20.84 21.05
N PHE A 212 11.72 -20.77 20.18
CA PHE A 212 12.99 -20.09 20.47
C PHE A 212 12.86 -18.57 20.59
N LEU A 213 11.72 -17.98 20.19
CA LEU A 213 11.45 -16.55 20.41
C LEU A 213 11.32 -16.21 21.90
N LYS A 214 11.04 -17.19 22.76
CA LYS A 214 10.95 -16.99 24.22
C LYS A 214 12.28 -16.66 24.88
N ASP A 215 13.39 -16.97 24.20
CA ASP A 215 14.74 -16.77 24.70
C ASP A 215 15.30 -15.38 24.34
N VAL A 216 14.52 -14.54 23.64
CA VAL A 216 14.90 -13.19 23.18
C VAL A 216 13.89 -12.14 23.63
N LEU A 217 14.33 -10.89 23.74
CA LEU A 217 13.51 -9.80 24.31
C LEU A 217 12.56 -9.20 23.27
N LEU A 218 11.25 -9.22 23.53
CA LEU A 218 10.26 -8.48 22.73
C LEU A 218 10.20 -7.01 23.15
N LYS A 219 10.49 -6.07 22.24
CA LYS A 219 10.23 -4.63 22.47
C LYS A 219 8.82 -4.26 21.99
N GLN A 220 8.01 -3.68 22.86
CA GLN A 220 6.64 -3.27 22.54
C GLN A 220 6.60 -1.86 21.92
N GLU A 221 7.08 -1.74 20.68
CA GLU A 221 7.19 -0.42 20.03
C GLU A 221 5.98 -0.09 19.15
N ASN A 222 5.29 -1.09 18.58
CA ASN A 222 4.14 -0.86 17.70
C ASN A 222 3.07 -1.94 17.84
N GLN A 223 1.97 -1.60 18.51
CA GLN A 223 0.81 -2.48 18.70
C GLN A 223 -0.29 -2.28 17.64
N GLN A 224 -0.04 -1.47 16.61
CA GLN A 224 -1.03 -1.21 15.58
C GLN A 224 -1.04 -2.32 14.52
N VAL A 225 -2.23 -2.60 14.00
CA VAL A 225 -2.41 -3.54 12.90
C VAL A 225 -1.93 -2.88 11.60
N VAL A 226 -1.01 -3.55 10.91
CA VAL A 226 -0.57 -3.20 9.57
C VAL A 226 -1.46 -3.95 8.56
N ILE A 227 -1.86 -3.27 7.48
CA ILE A 227 -2.70 -3.85 6.43
C ILE A 227 -1.92 -3.81 5.13
N ARG A 228 -1.73 -4.97 4.50
CA ARG A 228 -1.04 -5.11 3.22
C ARG A 228 -1.57 -6.30 2.46
N ASP A 229 -1.87 -6.10 1.18
CA ASP A 229 -2.19 -7.17 0.23
C ASP A 229 -3.27 -8.18 0.71
N GLY A 230 -4.31 -7.67 1.38
CA GLY A 230 -5.42 -8.46 1.91
C GLY A 230 -5.21 -8.94 3.35
N ILE A 231 -4.02 -8.75 3.91
CA ILE A 231 -3.60 -9.33 5.18
C ILE A 231 -3.50 -8.23 6.22
N HIS A 232 -4.05 -8.51 7.39
CA HIS A 232 -3.97 -7.67 8.57
C HIS A 232 -3.03 -8.35 9.55
N TYR A 233 -1.95 -7.72 9.99
CA TYR A 233 -0.98 -8.36 10.87
C TYR A 233 -0.35 -7.40 11.87
N TYR A 234 0.07 -7.96 13.01
CA TYR A 234 0.97 -7.32 13.97
C TYR A 234 2.42 -7.61 13.60
N GLN A 235 3.29 -6.63 13.84
CA GLN A 235 4.73 -6.77 13.66
C GLN A 235 5.41 -6.84 15.03
N LEU A 236 6.10 -7.95 15.30
CA LEU A 236 6.77 -8.24 16.55
C LEU A 236 8.29 -8.23 16.33
N SER A 237 8.98 -7.26 16.92
CA SER A 237 10.45 -7.14 16.86
C SER A 237 11.09 -7.71 18.12
N TYR A 238 11.86 -8.79 17.95
CA TYR A 238 12.61 -9.44 19.02
C TYR A 238 14.08 -9.07 18.94
N TYR A 239 14.69 -8.82 20.08
CA TYR A 239 16.04 -8.31 20.25
C TYR A 239 16.90 -9.29 21.04
N ASP A 240 18.15 -9.40 20.63
CA ASP A 240 19.22 -10.07 21.35
C ASP A 240 20.20 -8.97 21.79
N ASP A 241 20.27 -8.73 23.10
CA ASP A 241 20.82 -7.50 23.68
C ASP A 241 20.20 -6.23 23.05
N ASP A 242 20.98 -5.46 22.29
CA ASP A 242 20.55 -4.20 21.65
C ASP A 242 20.22 -4.35 20.15
N ASP A 243 20.54 -5.48 19.54
CA ASP A 243 20.37 -5.71 18.11
C ASP A 243 19.03 -6.40 17.81
N GLU A 244 18.27 -5.90 16.83
CA GLU A 244 17.07 -6.59 16.35
C GLU A 244 17.50 -7.94 15.79
N ALA A 245 17.00 -9.02 16.39
CA ALA A 245 17.39 -10.38 16.06
C ALA A 245 16.39 -11.02 15.09
N TYR A 246 15.10 -10.83 15.35
CA TYR A 246 14.02 -11.41 14.56
C TYR A 246 12.87 -10.43 14.38
N LEU A 247 12.27 -10.47 13.21
CA LEU A 247 11.05 -9.75 12.88
C LEU A 247 9.94 -10.74 12.49
N ILE A 248 8.86 -10.76 13.27
CA ILE A 248 7.75 -11.69 13.07
C ILE A 248 6.48 -10.93 12.69
N GLY A 249 5.81 -11.35 11.63
CA GLY A 249 4.49 -10.88 11.25
C GLY A 249 3.44 -11.92 11.64
N ILE A 250 2.48 -11.54 12.49
CA ILE A 250 1.38 -12.42 12.95
C ILE A 250 0.06 -11.88 12.45
N ASP A 251 -0.71 -12.71 11.76
CA ASP A 251 -2.05 -12.38 11.30
C ASP A 251 -2.94 -11.92 12.46
N ALA A 252 -3.48 -10.71 12.36
CA ALA A 252 -4.29 -10.09 13.40
C ALA A 252 -5.70 -10.68 13.50
N ILE A 253 -6.10 -11.56 12.58
CA ILE A 253 -7.44 -12.20 12.56
C ILE A 253 -7.39 -13.61 13.12
N ASN A 254 -6.40 -14.41 12.73
CA ASN A 254 -6.31 -15.83 13.11
C ASN A 254 -5.01 -16.21 13.84
N GLY A 255 -4.05 -15.29 13.97
CA GLY A 255 -2.82 -15.53 14.71
C GLY A 255 -1.78 -16.40 14.00
N ASN A 256 -1.97 -16.70 12.72
CA ASN A 256 -0.99 -17.45 11.94
C ASN A 256 0.27 -16.62 11.65
N VAL A 257 1.43 -17.27 11.64
CA VAL A 257 2.69 -16.61 11.26
C VAL A 257 2.71 -16.36 9.76
N ARG A 258 2.79 -15.09 9.38
CA ARG A 258 2.85 -14.61 7.99
C ARG A 258 4.26 -14.30 7.54
N ASN A 259 5.06 -13.77 8.46
CA ASN A 259 6.45 -13.43 8.19
C ASN A 259 7.33 -13.87 9.35
N TYR A 260 8.48 -14.45 9.01
CA TYR A 260 9.61 -14.61 9.90
C TYR A 260 10.83 -14.07 9.15
N GLU A 261 11.63 -13.21 9.79
CA GLU A 261 12.87 -12.71 9.22
C GLU A 261 13.95 -12.68 10.29
N ALA A 262 15.11 -13.26 9.99
CA ALA A 262 16.28 -13.21 10.85
C ALA A 262 17.19 -12.05 10.41
N LYS A 263 17.53 -11.17 11.35
CA LYS A 263 18.32 -9.95 11.11
C LYS A 263 19.80 -10.11 11.45
N GLN A 264 20.14 -11.07 12.31
CA GLN A 264 21.53 -11.31 12.70
C GLN A 264 22.37 -11.92 11.57
N ASN A 265 23.57 -11.38 11.40
CA ASN A 265 24.58 -11.84 10.45
C ASN A 265 25.04 -13.29 10.71
N ILE A 266 25.45 -13.96 9.64
CA ILE A 266 25.89 -15.35 9.65
C ILE A 266 27.39 -15.41 9.98
N SER A 267 27.77 -16.18 11.00
CA SER A 267 29.16 -16.35 11.43
C SER A 267 29.75 -17.73 11.12
N GLN A 268 28.96 -18.66 10.58
CA GLN A 268 29.40 -20.04 10.28
C GLN A 268 29.54 -20.27 8.78
N GLU A 269 30.67 -20.83 8.36
CA GLU A 269 30.94 -21.25 6.98
C GLU A 269 30.73 -22.77 6.83
N LYS A 270 29.60 -23.17 6.26
CA LYS A 270 29.24 -24.53 5.86
C LYS A 270 28.55 -24.49 4.49
N ASN A 271 29.12 -25.12 3.48
CA ASN A 271 28.42 -25.26 2.20
C ASN A 271 27.36 -26.36 2.29
N LEU A 272 26.09 -26.00 2.07
CA LEU A 272 24.98 -26.94 2.02
C LEU A 272 24.64 -27.34 0.58
N SER A 273 24.21 -28.60 0.42
CA SER A 273 23.55 -29.03 -0.80
C SER A 273 22.09 -28.52 -0.83
N THR A 274 21.51 -28.39 -2.03
CA THR A 274 20.08 -28.07 -2.19
C THR A 274 19.19 -29.03 -1.42
N LYS A 275 19.54 -30.32 -1.37
CA LYS A 275 18.80 -31.36 -0.63
C LYS A 275 18.83 -31.15 0.88
N ASP A 276 19.98 -30.78 1.44
CA ASP A 276 20.10 -30.50 2.87
C ASP A 276 19.34 -29.23 3.25
N ALA A 277 19.45 -28.20 2.42
CA ALA A 277 18.70 -26.96 2.61
C ALA A 277 17.18 -27.21 2.52
N LEU A 278 16.72 -28.01 1.56
CA LEU A 278 15.31 -28.40 1.43
C LEU A 278 14.81 -29.12 2.69
N ASN A 279 15.59 -30.05 3.25
CA ASN A 279 15.22 -30.74 4.49
C ASN A 279 15.08 -29.77 5.68
N ILE A 280 15.97 -28.76 5.77
CA ILE A 280 15.85 -27.70 6.77
C ILE A 280 14.56 -26.90 6.56
N ALA A 281 14.26 -26.51 5.32
CA ALA A 281 13.05 -25.77 4.99
C ALA A 281 11.78 -26.56 5.36
N LYS A 282 11.71 -27.84 5.00
CA LYS A 282 10.59 -28.74 5.35
C LYS A 282 10.41 -28.88 6.86
N ASN A 283 11.49 -29.08 7.59
CA ASN A 283 11.44 -29.22 9.05
C ASN A 283 10.91 -27.97 9.74
N PHE A 284 11.23 -26.78 9.20
CA PHE A 284 10.66 -25.54 9.68
C PHE A 284 9.18 -25.40 9.28
N LEU A 285 8.85 -25.66 8.02
CA LEU A 285 7.50 -25.55 7.47
C LEU A 285 6.50 -26.48 8.17
N ASN A 286 6.92 -27.67 8.60
CA ASN A 286 6.09 -28.62 9.34
C ASN A 286 5.49 -28.06 10.65
N ARG A 287 6.01 -26.92 11.14
CA ARG A 287 5.46 -26.17 12.28
C ARG A 287 4.30 -25.27 11.89
N LEU A 288 4.25 -24.83 10.64
CA LEU A 288 3.29 -23.86 10.10
C LEU A 288 2.16 -24.54 9.33
N TYR A 289 2.47 -25.60 8.58
CA TYR A 289 1.49 -26.32 7.77
C TYR A 289 1.76 -27.82 7.76
N LYS A 290 0.67 -28.60 7.72
CA LYS A 290 0.70 -30.05 7.54
C LYS A 290 -0.25 -30.42 6.39
N GLY A 291 0.29 -31.00 5.33
CA GLY A 291 -0.49 -31.45 4.18
C GLY A 291 0.39 -31.60 2.95
N GLU A 292 -0.24 -31.93 1.83
CA GLU A 292 0.44 -32.08 0.55
C GLU A 292 0.82 -30.71 -0.03
N MET A 293 1.99 -30.66 -0.66
CA MET A 293 2.53 -29.45 -1.26
C MET A 293 3.36 -29.77 -2.50
N LYS A 294 3.30 -28.87 -3.48
CA LYS A 294 4.29 -28.77 -4.55
C LYS A 294 5.54 -28.07 -4.04
N GLU A 295 6.71 -28.63 -4.34
CA GLU A 295 8.00 -28.11 -3.90
C GLU A 295 8.80 -27.61 -5.09
N GLU A 296 9.22 -26.36 -5.03
CA GLU A 296 9.98 -25.71 -6.09
C GLU A 296 11.13 -24.90 -5.49
N VAL A 297 12.20 -24.70 -6.25
CA VAL A 297 13.43 -24.03 -5.80
C VAL A 297 13.89 -22.96 -6.77
N PHE A 298 14.47 -21.91 -6.22
CA PHE A 298 15.25 -20.91 -6.91
C PHE A 298 16.57 -20.73 -6.15
N TYR A 299 17.70 -20.72 -6.87
CA TYR A 299 19.02 -20.48 -6.29
C TYR A 299 19.54 -19.12 -6.73
N MET A 300 19.84 -18.28 -5.74
CA MET A 300 20.43 -16.97 -5.96
C MET A 300 21.92 -17.03 -5.67
N GLU A 301 22.72 -16.92 -6.72
CA GLU A 301 24.17 -16.83 -6.62
C GLU A 301 24.58 -15.37 -6.45
N SER A 302 25.32 -15.06 -5.38
CA SER A 302 25.99 -13.78 -5.20
C SER A 302 27.42 -13.87 -5.74
N SER A 303 27.95 -12.74 -6.22
CA SER A 303 29.37 -12.62 -6.64
C SER A 303 30.32 -13.05 -5.52
N ASP A 304 29.91 -12.83 -4.27
CA ASP A 304 30.51 -13.43 -3.09
C ASP A 304 29.66 -14.63 -2.67
N LYS A 305 30.19 -15.86 -2.85
CA LYS A 305 29.53 -17.12 -2.43
C LYS A 305 29.06 -17.15 -0.97
N LYS A 306 29.49 -16.18 -0.15
CA LYS A 306 29.06 -15.96 1.22
C LYS A 306 27.59 -15.55 1.34
N ASP A 307 27.00 -14.96 0.30
CA ASP A 307 25.61 -14.51 0.31
C ASP A 307 24.70 -15.35 -0.59
N ALA A 308 25.12 -16.57 -0.94
CA ALA A 308 24.29 -17.49 -1.72
C ALA A 308 23.06 -17.93 -0.92
N VAL A 309 21.89 -17.93 -1.57
CA VAL A 309 20.60 -18.24 -0.93
C VAL A 309 19.84 -19.28 -1.75
N TYR A 310 19.33 -20.30 -1.06
CA TYR A 310 18.29 -21.17 -1.58
C TYR A 310 16.92 -20.59 -1.19
N SER A 311 16.07 -20.30 -2.17
CA SER A 311 14.68 -19.94 -1.97
C SER A 311 13.80 -21.12 -2.36
N PHE A 312 13.06 -21.67 -1.41
CA PHE A 312 12.10 -22.76 -1.65
C PHE A 312 10.69 -22.22 -1.61
N ARG A 313 9.90 -22.52 -2.65
CA ARG A 313 8.47 -22.25 -2.69
C ARG A 313 7.71 -23.56 -2.46
N PHE A 314 6.82 -23.54 -1.47
CA PHE A 314 5.96 -24.65 -1.12
C PHE A 314 4.51 -24.23 -1.35
N THR A 315 3.88 -24.79 -2.37
CA THR A 315 2.49 -24.45 -2.74
C THR A 315 1.56 -25.57 -2.27
N PRO A 316 0.65 -25.33 -1.31
CA PRO A 316 -0.32 -26.33 -0.87
C PRO A 316 -1.16 -26.90 -2.01
N ILE A 317 -1.44 -28.20 -1.97
CA ILE A 317 -2.33 -28.88 -2.92
C ILE A 317 -3.53 -29.45 -2.14
N ARG A 318 -4.75 -29.21 -2.65
CA ARG A 318 -6.00 -29.80 -2.15
C ARG A 318 -6.86 -30.18 -3.33
N ASP A 319 -7.34 -31.43 -3.38
CA ASP A 319 -8.17 -31.97 -4.48
C ASP A 319 -7.59 -31.66 -5.87
N GLU A 320 -6.28 -31.89 -6.04
CA GLU A 320 -5.51 -31.63 -7.28
C GLU A 320 -5.39 -30.13 -7.68
N VAL A 321 -5.90 -29.21 -6.85
CA VAL A 321 -5.81 -27.76 -7.07
C VAL A 321 -4.66 -27.15 -6.26
N GLN A 322 -3.82 -26.37 -6.93
CA GLN A 322 -2.71 -25.63 -6.30
C GLN A 322 -3.22 -24.34 -5.63
N ILE A 323 -3.10 -24.22 -4.32
CA ILE A 323 -3.50 -23.00 -3.60
C ILE A 323 -2.33 -22.02 -3.61
N THR A 324 -2.11 -21.38 -4.76
CA THR A 324 -0.97 -20.48 -5.03
C THR A 324 -0.89 -19.31 -4.04
N SER A 325 -2.05 -18.82 -3.61
CA SER A 325 -2.16 -17.75 -2.60
C SER A 325 -1.74 -18.17 -1.19
N ASP A 326 -1.75 -19.48 -0.90
CA ASP A 326 -1.32 -20.02 0.39
C ASP A 326 0.13 -20.53 0.35
N ALA A 327 0.90 -20.19 -0.69
CA ALA A 327 2.27 -20.65 -0.82
C ALA A 327 3.18 -20.08 0.29
N TYR A 328 4.11 -20.92 0.75
CA TYR A 328 5.18 -20.52 1.67
C TYR A 328 6.46 -20.35 0.88
N VAL A 329 7.16 -19.24 1.09
CA VAL A 329 8.50 -19.02 0.55
C VAL A 329 9.47 -19.04 1.72
N ILE A 330 10.46 -19.94 1.68
CA ILE A 330 11.47 -20.10 2.72
C ILE A 330 12.86 -19.90 2.12
N ASN A 331 13.55 -18.88 2.60
CA ASN A 331 14.91 -18.54 2.21
C ASN A 331 15.90 -19.08 3.22
N ILE A 332 16.90 -19.81 2.73
CA ILE A 332 17.94 -20.44 3.53
C ILE A 332 19.30 -20.00 3.00
N ALA A 333 20.15 -19.54 3.92
CA ALA A 333 21.53 -19.23 3.61
C ALA A 333 22.30 -20.51 3.23
N ALA A 334 22.84 -20.57 2.02
CA ALA A 334 23.54 -21.75 1.51
C ALA A 334 24.82 -22.07 2.29
N ASN A 335 25.40 -21.06 2.94
CA ASN A 335 26.63 -21.13 3.71
C ASN A 335 26.45 -21.50 5.19
N SER A 336 25.23 -21.66 5.71
CA SER A 336 25.03 -21.93 7.15
C SER A 336 23.80 -22.78 7.45
N GLY A 337 22.81 -22.79 6.56
CA GLY A 337 21.53 -23.45 6.81
C GLY A 337 20.61 -22.65 7.71
N LYS A 338 20.99 -21.41 8.05
CA LYS A 338 20.11 -20.51 8.78
C LYS A 338 18.93 -20.13 7.89
N ILE A 339 17.73 -20.19 8.47
CA ILE A 339 16.52 -19.68 7.83
C ILE A 339 16.58 -18.16 7.94
N LEU A 340 16.68 -17.52 6.78
CA LEU A 340 16.76 -16.08 6.67
C LEU A 340 15.39 -15.45 6.71
N LYS A 341 14.45 -16.05 5.97
CA LYS A 341 13.10 -15.51 5.81
C LYS A 341 12.10 -16.62 5.53
N CYS A 342 10.92 -16.51 6.10
CA CYS A 342 9.74 -17.26 5.68
C CYS A 342 8.59 -16.28 5.50
N THR A 343 7.94 -16.32 4.34
CA THR A 343 6.76 -15.50 4.05
C THR A 343 5.63 -16.35 3.51
N ASN A 344 4.43 -15.98 3.90
CA ASN A 344 3.19 -16.54 3.39
C ASN A 344 2.10 -15.46 3.44
N ASP A 345 1.34 -15.35 2.35
CA ASP A 345 0.30 -14.34 2.24
C ASP A 345 -0.99 -14.81 2.92
N PHE A 346 -1.50 -15.98 2.53
CA PHE A 346 -2.76 -16.52 3.05
C PHE A 346 -2.61 -17.94 3.58
N THR A 347 -3.56 -18.39 4.40
CA THR A 347 -3.62 -19.77 4.91
C THR A 347 -5.05 -20.27 4.91
N ASP A 348 -5.18 -21.59 4.85
CA ASP A 348 -6.43 -22.31 5.02
C ASP A 348 -7.53 -21.85 4.07
N THR A 349 -7.14 -21.43 2.86
CA THR A 349 -8.08 -21.07 1.82
C THR A 349 -8.94 -22.29 1.50
N LYS A 350 -10.25 -22.14 1.69
CA LYS A 350 -11.24 -23.19 1.42
C LYS A 350 -11.54 -23.23 -0.08
N LEU A 351 -11.66 -24.44 -0.61
CA LEU A 351 -12.22 -24.63 -1.95
C LEU A 351 -13.72 -24.37 -1.87
N GLY A 352 -14.20 -23.47 -2.73
CA GLY A 352 -15.63 -23.27 -2.96
C GLY A 352 -16.16 -24.19 -4.05
N ASP A 353 -17.48 -24.16 -4.25
CA ASP A 353 -18.14 -24.82 -5.37
C ASP A 353 -17.95 -23.98 -6.64
N TYR A 354 -16.80 -24.14 -7.30
CA TYR A 354 -16.48 -23.42 -8.53
C TYR A 354 -17.06 -24.16 -9.75
N LYS A 355 -17.86 -23.44 -10.55
CA LYS A 355 -18.31 -23.93 -11.86
C LYS A 355 -17.29 -23.53 -12.91
N GLN A 356 -16.67 -24.53 -13.52
CA GLN A 356 -15.88 -24.36 -14.73
C GLN A 356 -16.85 -24.16 -15.89
N ALA A 357 -16.84 -22.95 -16.47
CA ALA A 357 -17.72 -22.60 -17.58
C ALA A 357 -17.00 -22.66 -18.93
N ILE A 358 -15.67 -22.59 -18.91
CA ILE A 358 -14.78 -22.53 -20.07
C ILE A 358 -13.68 -23.59 -19.87
N THR A 359 -13.21 -24.22 -20.95
CA THR A 359 -12.14 -25.23 -20.91
C THR A 359 -10.75 -24.63 -21.08
N GLU A 360 -9.72 -25.39 -20.73
CA GLU A 360 -8.33 -24.97 -20.91
C GLU A 360 -7.95 -24.74 -22.39
N GLU A 361 -8.56 -25.45 -23.33
CA GLU A 361 -8.32 -25.29 -24.77
C GLU A 361 -8.93 -24.00 -25.31
N GLU A 362 -10.15 -23.66 -24.88
CA GLU A 362 -10.84 -22.43 -25.28
C GLU A 362 -10.02 -21.19 -24.83
N VAL A 363 -9.44 -21.26 -23.63
CA VAL A 363 -8.55 -20.21 -23.12
C VAL A 363 -7.27 -20.12 -23.94
N GLN A 364 -6.64 -21.25 -24.27
CA GLN A 364 -5.43 -21.26 -25.09
C GLN A 364 -5.69 -20.68 -26.48
N GLU A 365 -6.81 -21.01 -27.11
CA GLU A 365 -7.20 -20.46 -28.41
C GLU A 365 -7.43 -18.95 -28.34
N THR A 366 -8.15 -18.49 -27.32
CA THR A 366 -8.50 -17.07 -27.13
C THR A 366 -7.27 -16.18 -26.96
N TYR A 367 -6.28 -16.62 -26.18
CA TYR A 367 -5.15 -15.76 -25.81
C TYR A 367 -3.83 -16.10 -26.52
N ARG A 368 -3.78 -17.09 -27.41
CA ARG A 368 -2.57 -17.45 -28.17
C ARG A 368 -1.96 -16.25 -28.89
N GLU A 369 -2.77 -15.38 -29.49
CA GLU A 369 -2.26 -14.19 -30.18
C GLU A 369 -1.67 -13.15 -29.23
N SER A 370 -2.21 -13.04 -28.00
CA SER A 370 -1.80 -12.02 -27.03
C SER A 370 -0.60 -12.44 -26.20
N PHE A 371 -0.53 -13.71 -25.77
CA PHE A 371 0.48 -14.21 -24.83
C PHE A 371 1.42 -15.26 -25.45
N GLY A 372 1.27 -15.57 -26.74
CA GLY A 372 2.07 -16.57 -27.42
C GLY A 372 1.78 -17.99 -26.95
N ASP A 373 2.82 -18.83 -26.94
CA ASP A 373 2.71 -20.21 -26.47
C ASP A 373 2.55 -20.25 -24.95
N MET A 374 1.45 -20.84 -24.50
CA MET A 374 1.08 -20.98 -23.09
C MET A 374 1.07 -22.45 -22.69
N GLU A 375 1.95 -22.84 -21.76
CA GLU A 375 2.02 -24.18 -21.18
C GLU A 375 1.06 -24.29 -19.99
N TYR A 376 0.08 -25.19 -20.06
CA TYR A 376 -0.87 -25.41 -18.97
C TYR A 376 -0.17 -26.04 -17.76
N ASN A 377 -0.38 -25.47 -16.58
CA ASN A 377 0.24 -25.86 -15.30
C ASN A 377 -0.80 -26.29 -14.25
N GLY A 378 -2.04 -26.59 -14.67
CA GLY A 378 -3.11 -27.09 -13.81
C GLY A 378 -4.03 -26.01 -13.24
N LEU A 379 -4.95 -26.43 -12.39
CA LEU A 379 -5.87 -25.56 -11.66
C LEU A 379 -5.17 -24.91 -10.46
N ALA A 380 -5.49 -23.64 -10.22
CA ALA A 380 -4.96 -22.89 -9.09
C ALA A 380 -6.00 -21.99 -8.44
N ILE A 381 -5.90 -21.84 -7.12
CA ILE A 381 -6.60 -20.80 -6.36
C ILE A 381 -5.68 -19.60 -6.13
N ILE A 382 -6.11 -18.45 -6.62
CA ILE A 382 -5.44 -17.18 -6.42
C ILE A 382 -6.29 -16.20 -5.62
N ARG A 383 -5.59 -15.33 -4.90
CA ARG A 383 -6.13 -14.21 -4.15
C ARG A 383 -5.23 -13.03 -4.47
N SER A 384 -5.79 -12.00 -5.07
CA SER A 384 -5.05 -10.81 -5.48
C SER A 384 -5.90 -9.56 -5.28
N PHE A 385 -5.32 -8.39 -5.49
CA PHE A 385 -6.07 -7.14 -5.53
C PHE A 385 -7.26 -7.22 -6.51
N TYR A 386 -7.06 -7.81 -7.69
CA TYR A 386 -8.10 -7.98 -8.71
C TYR A 386 -9.23 -8.94 -8.30
N THR A 387 -8.94 -9.90 -7.41
CA THR A 387 -9.96 -10.77 -6.84
C THR A 387 -10.56 -10.23 -5.54
N ARG A 388 -10.20 -9.00 -5.13
CA ARG A 388 -10.53 -8.43 -3.81
C ARG A 388 -10.10 -9.34 -2.67
N TYR A 389 -8.98 -10.04 -2.87
CA TYR A 389 -8.45 -11.05 -1.97
C TYR A 389 -9.44 -12.16 -1.63
N GLN A 390 -10.48 -12.36 -2.45
CA GLN A 390 -11.36 -13.52 -2.39
C GLN A 390 -10.75 -14.65 -3.22
N PRO A 391 -10.92 -15.92 -2.79
CA PRO A 391 -10.37 -17.05 -3.50
C PRO A 391 -11.11 -17.27 -4.83
N LYS A 392 -10.36 -17.24 -5.93
CA LYS A 392 -10.87 -17.55 -7.26
C LYS A 392 -10.15 -18.76 -7.86
N LEU A 393 -10.92 -19.67 -8.44
CA LEU A 393 -10.39 -20.79 -9.23
C LEU A 393 -9.98 -20.29 -10.61
N THR A 394 -8.78 -20.68 -11.01
CA THR A 394 -8.15 -20.25 -12.26
C THR A 394 -7.44 -21.40 -12.95
N TYR A 395 -7.37 -21.34 -14.27
CA TYR A 395 -6.36 -22.06 -15.01
C TYR A 395 -5.04 -21.32 -14.89
N SER A 396 -3.97 -22.07 -14.58
CA SER A 396 -2.62 -21.54 -14.47
C SER A 396 -1.83 -21.90 -15.72
N TYR A 397 -1.24 -20.90 -16.37
CA TYR A 397 -0.39 -21.09 -17.55
C TYR A 397 0.99 -20.48 -17.34
N ARG A 398 2.01 -21.16 -17.84
CA ARG A 398 3.37 -20.64 -17.94
C ARG A 398 3.60 -20.10 -19.34
N THR A 399 4.10 -18.88 -19.45
CA THR A 399 4.48 -18.25 -20.72
C THR A 399 5.78 -17.47 -20.55
N ILE A 400 6.36 -17.01 -21.67
CA ILE A 400 7.53 -16.14 -21.71
C ILE A 400 7.10 -14.79 -22.29
N GLN A 401 7.16 -13.74 -21.47
CA GLN A 401 6.96 -12.37 -21.91
C GLN A 401 8.24 -11.57 -21.68
N ASN A 402 8.69 -10.82 -22.68
CA ASN A 402 9.90 -9.99 -22.59
C ASN A 402 11.14 -10.75 -22.05
N GLN A 403 11.33 -12.00 -22.50
CA GLN A 403 12.40 -12.92 -22.07
C GLN A 403 12.34 -13.34 -20.59
N GLN A 404 11.21 -13.11 -19.92
CA GLN A 404 10.98 -13.50 -18.53
C GLN A 404 9.85 -14.52 -18.46
N GLN A 405 10.03 -15.52 -17.60
CA GLN A 405 9.00 -16.52 -17.35
C GLN A 405 7.93 -15.92 -16.44
N VAL A 406 6.68 -16.07 -16.86
CA VAL A 406 5.50 -15.49 -16.24
C VAL A 406 4.46 -16.57 -16.03
N MET A 407 3.77 -16.53 -14.88
CA MET A 407 2.56 -17.30 -14.64
C MET A 407 1.34 -16.42 -14.85
N MET A 408 0.47 -16.85 -15.76
CA MET A 408 -0.82 -16.25 -16.06
C MET A 408 -1.92 -17.05 -15.35
N PHE A 409 -2.86 -16.34 -14.73
CA PHE A 409 -4.02 -16.94 -14.08
C PHE A 409 -5.29 -16.42 -14.74
N ILE A 410 -6.08 -17.35 -15.28
CA ILE A 410 -7.29 -17.05 -16.05
C ILE A 410 -8.49 -17.66 -15.34
N ASP A 411 -9.51 -16.85 -15.06
CA ASP A 411 -10.72 -17.26 -14.34
C ASP A 411 -11.46 -18.37 -15.10
N VAL A 412 -11.74 -19.50 -14.43
CA VAL A 412 -12.39 -20.66 -15.08
C VAL A 412 -13.87 -20.43 -15.44
N THR A 413 -14.48 -19.39 -14.88
CA THR A 413 -15.89 -19.05 -15.12
C THR A 413 -16.02 -17.97 -16.18
N THR A 414 -15.17 -16.94 -16.18
CA THR A 414 -15.28 -15.82 -17.14
C THR A 414 -14.27 -15.88 -18.28
N GLY A 415 -13.19 -16.65 -18.13
CA GLY A 415 -12.12 -16.72 -19.13
C GLY A 415 -11.26 -15.47 -19.18
N MET A 416 -11.42 -14.53 -18.23
CA MET A 416 -10.62 -13.31 -18.18
C MET A 416 -9.31 -13.53 -17.41
N PRO A 417 -8.18 -12.91 -17.82
CA PRO A 417 -6.97 -12.88 -17.02
C PRO A 417 -7.23 -12.07 -15.75
N VAL A 418 -6.95 -12.67 -14.60
CA VAL A 418 -7.20 -12.07 -13.28
C VAL A 418 -5.92 -11.75 -12.52
N TYR A 419 -4.82 -12.40 -12.86
CA TYR A 419 -3.53 -12.13 -12.25
C TYR A 419 -2.38 -12.61 -13.12
N GLU A 420 -1.27 -11.88 -13.04
CA GLU A 420 -0.01 -12.19 -13.68
C GLU A 420 1.10 -12.05 -12.63
N MET A 421 2.05 -12.98 -12.62
CA MET A 421 3.23 -12.87 -11.77
C MET A 421 4.48 -13.40 -12.45
N TYR A 422 5.62 -12.74 -12.18
CA TYR A 422 6.93 -13.29 -12.51
C TYR A 422 7.19 -14.60 -11.79
N TYR A 423 7.81 -15.54 -12.48
CA TYR A 423 8.00 -16.89 -11.97
C TYR A 423 9.41 -17.40 -12.21
N ILE A 424 10.18 -17.46 -11.13
CA ILE A 424 11.60 -17.83 -11.16
C ILE A 424 11.89 -19.22 -10.58
N TYR A 425 10.86 -19.91 -10.10
CA TYR A 425 11.00 -21.20 -9.42
C TYR A 425 10.97 -22.38 -10.38
N GLN A 426 11.76 -23.40 -10.08
CA GLN A 426 11.85 -24.64 -10.85
C GLN A 426 11.44 -25.84 -9.99
N PRO A 427 10.85 -26.90 -10.58
CA PRO A 427 10.55 -28.13 -9.85
C PRO A 427 11.81 -28.76 -9.24
N ILE A 428 11.67 -29.35 -8.05
CA ILE A 428 12.72 -30.14 -7.41
C ILE A 428 12.58 -31.59 -7.90
N PHE A 429 13.64 -32.14 -8.50
CA PHE A 429 13.70 -33.53 -8.98
C PHE A 429 14.49 -34.45 -8.06
#